data_AF-A0A2G1WGQ7-F1
#
_entry.id   AF-A0A2G1WGQ7-F1
#
_cell.length_a   1.000
_cell.length_b   1.000
_cell.length_c   1.000
_cell.angle_alpha   90.00
_cell.angle_beta   90.00
_cell.angle_gamma   90.00
#
_symmetry.space_group_name_H-M   'P 1'
#
loop_
_entity.id
_entity.type
_entity.pdbx_description
1 polymer ?
#
loop_
_entity_poly.entity_id
_entity_poly.type
_entity_poly.pdbx_seq_one_letter_code
_entity_poly.pdbx_strand_id
1 'polypeptide(L)' 'EVVVIEDIATTGQSAVDAVEALREAGATVNRVLVVVDREEGAGERLADHDIELESLLTATELLAERDAE' A
#
# COMPACT_ATOMS: atom_id res chain seq x y z
N GLU A 1 2.77 17.86 0.19
CA GLU A 1 1.99 16.63 0.00
C GLU A 1 2.84 15.66 -0.80
N VAL A 2 2.99 14.43 -0.31
CA VAL A 2 3.82 13.38 -0.92
C VAL A 2 3.02 12.08 -0.88
N VAL A 3 3.17 11.26 -1.93
CA VAL A 3 2.60 9.91 -2.02
C VAL A 3 3.76 8.92 -2.01
N VAL A 4 3.65 7.88 -1.19
CA VAL A 4 4.60 6.75 -1.20
C VAL A 4 4.16 5.77 -2.29
N ILE A 5 5.12 5.30 -3.10
CA ILE A 5 4.88 4.31 -4.14
C ILE A 5 5.63 3.03 -3.78
N GLU A 6 4.93 1.91 -3.79
CA GLU A 6 5.46 0.57 -3.52
C GLU A 6 5.22 -0.36 -4.73
N ASP A 7 6.02 -1.40 -4.86
CA ASP A 7 5.80 -2.45 -5.86
C ASP A 7 4.72 -3.43 -5.38
N ILE A 8 4.83 -3.94 -4.15
CA ILE A 8 3.92 -4.92 -3.59
C ILE A 8 3.62 -4.66 -2.11
N ALA A 9 2.34 -4.77 -1.75
CA ALA A 9 1.90 -4.67 -0.37
C ALA A 9 1.52 -6.07 0.12
N THR A 10 2.23 -6.54 1.14
CA THR A 10 1.84 -7.76 1.88
C THR A 10 1.07 -7.35 3.13
N THR A 11 1.80 -7.09 4.20
CA THR A 11 1.23 -6.69 5.49
C THR A 11 1.24 -5.18 5.71
N GLY A 12 1.96 -4.42 4.88
CA GLY A 12 2.00 -2.94 4.92
C GLY A 12 3.03 -2.31 5.88
N GLN A 13 3.83 -3.09 6.63
CA GLN A 13 4.78 -2.52 7.60
C GLN A 13 5.81 -1.59 6.96
N SER A 14 6.42 -1.99 5.84
CA SER A 14 7.43 -1.19 5.16
C SER A 14 6.90 0.16 4.70
N ALA A 15 5.65 0.20 4.22
CA ALA A 15 4.98 1.43 3.82
C ALA A 15 4.72 2.34 5.04
N VAL A 16 4.31 1.78 6.18
CA VAL A 16 4.17 2.53 7.44
C VAL A 16 5.51 3.14 7.86
N ASP A 17 6.58 2.35 7.89
CA ASP A 17 7.91 2.83 8.28
C ASP A 17 8.39 3.98 7.37
N ALA A 18 8.14 3.87 6.06
CA ALA A 18 8.46 4.92 5.09
C ALA A 18 7.62 6.19 5.29
N VAL A 19 6.32 6.03 5.54
CA VAL A 19 5.41 7.16 5.81
C VAL A 19 5.81 7.88 7.10
N GLU A 20 6.13 7.14 8.16
CA GLU A 20 6.58 7.71 9.44
C GLU A 20 7.88 8.50 9.26
N ALA A 21 8.88 7.94 8.59
CA ALA A 21 10.13 8.63 8.31
C ALA A 21 9.92 9.94 7.50
N LEU A 22 9.01 9.93 6.52
CA LEU A 22 8.66 11.14 5.75
C LEU A 22 7.92 12.17 6.60
N ARG A 23 6.99 11.74 7.45
CA ARG A 23 6.27 12.61 8.39
C ARG A 23 7.23 13.25 9.40
N GLU A 24 8.20 12.50 9.92
CA GLU A 24 9.28 13.03 10.78
C GLU A 24 10.13 14.09 10.09
N ALA A 25 10.33 13.95 8.77
CA ALA A 25 11.01 14.95 7.94
C ALA A 25 10.13 16.18 7.57
N GLY A 26 8.89 16.24 8.07
CA GLY A 26 7.96 17.34 7.84
C GLY A 26 7.10 17.22 6.58
N ALA A 27 7.08 16.05 5.93
CA ALA A 27 6.18 15.81 4.80
C ALA A 27 4.76 15.46 5.28
N THR A 28 3.76 15.95 4.54
CA THR A 28 2.39 15.45 4.67
C THR A 28 2.22 14.25 3.75
N VAL A 29 2.03 13.08 4.35
CA VAL A 29 1.80 11.81 3.65
C VAL A 29 0.55 11.16 4.24
N ASN A 30 -0.44 10.92 3.40
CA ASN A 30 -1.74 10.38 3.76
C ASN A 30 -2.18 9.22 2.85
N ARG A 31 -1.35 8.86 1.86
CA ARG A 31 -1.67 7.84 0.87
C ARG A 31 -0.43 7.07 0.42
N VAL A 32 -0.62 5.77 0.24
CA VAL A 32 0.32 4.84 -0.40
C VAL A 32 -0.34 4.30 -1.66
N LEU A 33 0.39 4.35 -2.78
CA LEU A 33 0.01 3.71 -4.03
C LEU A 33 0.87 2.47 -4.25
N VAL A 34 0.25 1.33 -4.52
CA VAL A 34 0.96 0.07 -4.77
C VAL A 34 0.57 -0.53 -6.13
N VAL A 35 1.50 -1.23 -6.78
CA VAL A 35 1.15 -1.95 -8.01
C VAL A 35 0.25 -3.14 -7.69
N VAL A 36 0.64 -3.98 -6.71
CA VAL A 36 -0.15 -5.15 -6.30
C VAL A 36 -0.38 -5.16 -4.79
N ASP A 37 -1.64 -5.16 -4.37
CA ASP A 37 -2.03 -5.52 -3.00
C ASP A 37 -2.23 -7.03 -2.90
N ARG A 38 -1.48 -7.69 -2.03
CA ARG A 38 -1.62 -9.13 -1.79
C ARG A 38 -2.81 -9.50 -0.91
N GLU A 39 -3.53 -8.52 -0.38
CA GLU A 39 -4.70 -8.72 0.49
C GLU A 39 -4.31 -9.48 1.78
N GLU A 40 -3.09 -9.26 2.28
CA GLU A 40 -2.52 -9.90 3.48
C GLU A 40 -2.54 -8.96 4.71
N GLY A 41 -3.45 -7.97 4.71
CA GLY A 41 -3.69 -7.06 5.83
C GLY A 41 -3.01 -5.68 5.74
N ALA A 42 -2.48 -5.30 4.57
CA ALA A 42 -1.86 -4.00 4.38
C ALA A 42 -2.85 -2.84 4.51
N GLY A 43 -4.06 -2.98 3.98
CA GLY A 43 -5.08 -1.93 4.03
C GLY A 43 -5.48 -1.56 5.46
N GLU A 44 -5.76 -2.56 6.29
CA GLU A 44 -6.09 -2.34 7.71
C GLU A 44 -4.94 -1.70 8.46
N ARG A 45 -3.71 -2.18 8.26
CA ARG A 45 -2.53 -1.61 8.92
C ARG A 45 -2.30 -0.16 8.53
N LEU A 46 -2.43 0.18 7.24
CA LEU A 46 -2.25 1.55 6.79
C LEU A 46 -3.36 2.46 7.34
N ALA A 47 -4.59 1.97 7.40
CA ALA A 47 -5.72 2.71 7.97
C ALA A 47 -5.51 3.02 9.47
N ASP A 48 -4.94 2.09 10.25
CA ASP A 48 -4.59 2.32 11.67
C ASP A 48 -3.57 3.47 11.87
N HIS A 49 -2.84 3.86 10.82
CA HIS A 49 -1.86 4.95 10.82
C HIS A 49 -2.35 6.21 10.05
N ASP A 50 -3.65 6.31 9.77
CA ASP A 50 -4.26 7.37 8.97
C ASP A 50 -3.65 7.47 7.55
N ILE A 51 -3.50 6.32 6.88
CA ILE A 51 -2.95 6.22 5.52
C ILE A 51 -3.94 5.43 4.65
N GLU A 52 -4.32 6.00 3.51
CA GLU A 52 -5.09 5.31 2.49
C GLU A 52 -4.19 4.41 1.63
N LEU A 53 -4.56 3.14 1.45
CA LEU A 53 -3.94 2.25 0.48
C LEU A 53 -4.75 2.28 -0.83
N GLU A 54 -4.09 2.63 -1.92
CA GLU A 54 -4.62 2.46 -3.28
C GLU A 54 -3.75 1.46 -4.04
N SER A 55 -4.37 0.47 -4.67
CA SER A 55 -3.68 -0.52 -5.49
C SER A 55 -4.12 -0.44 -6.95
N LEU A 56 -3.21 -0.74 -7.88
CA LEU A 56 -3.58 -0.90 -9.29
C LEU A 56 -4.30 -2.24 -9.52
N LEU A 57 -3.87 -3.27 -8.79
CA LEU A 57 -4.39 -4.63 -8.86
C LEU A 57 -4.39 -5.24 -7.47
N THR A 58 -5.35 -6.12 -7.18
CA THR A 58 -5.27 -7.05 -6.05
C THR A 58 -4.70 -8.41 -6.48
N ALA A 59 -4.24 -9.21 -5.53
CA ALA A 59 -3.83 -10.59 -5.81
C ALA A 59 -5.01 -11.42 -6.34
N THR A 60 -6.23 -11.18 -5.85
CA THR A 60 -7.45 -11.80 -6.39
C THR A 60 -7.64 -11.48 -7.86
N GLU A 61 -7.52 -10.20 -8.26
CA GLU A 61 -7.65 -9.78 -9.67
C GLU A 61 -6.55 -10.38 -10.54
N LEU A 62 -5.29 -10.29 -10.10
CA LEU A 62 -4.12 -10.77 -10.85
C LEU A 62 -4.16 -12.30 -11.08
N LEU A 63 -4.65 -13.07 -10.10
CA LEU A 63 -4.76 -14.52 -10.23
C LEU A 63 -5.97 -14.96 -11.05
N ALA A 64 -7.07 -14.19 -11.03
CA ALA A 64 -8.25 -14.48 -11.82
C ALA A 64 -7.98 -14.42 -13.33
N GLU A 65 -7.08 -13.56 -13.80
CA GLU A 65 -6.69 -13.47 -15.22
C GLU A 65 -5.99 -14.74 -15.71
N ARG A 66 -5.20 -15.41 -14.85
CA ARG A 66 -4.44 -16.60 -15.23
C ARG A 66 -5.32 -17.85 -15.41
N ASP A 67 -6.48 -17.90 -14.76
CA ASP A 67 -7.41 -19.03 -14.86
C ASP A 67 -8.38 -18.89 -16.05
N ALA A 68 -8.33 -17.75 -16.76
CA ALA A 68 -9.12 -17.48 -17.96
C ALA A 68 -8.40 -17.84 -19.29
N GLU A 69 -7.13 -18.27 -19.22
CA GLU A 69 -6.30 -18.78 -20.33
C GLU A 69 -6.28 -20.32 -20.40
#